data_AF-A0A4R4VYZ1-F1
#
_entry.id   AF-A0A4R4VYZ1-F1
#
_cell.length_a   1.000
_cell.length_b   1.000
_cell.length_c   1.000
_cell.angle_alpha   90.00
_cell.angle_beta   90.00
_cell.angle_gamma   90.00
#
_symmetry.space_group_name_H-M   'P 1'
#
loop_
_entity.id
_entity.type
_entity.pdbx_description
1 polymer ?
#
loop_
_entity_poly.entity_id
_entity_poly.type
_entity_poly.pdbx_seq_one_letter_code
_entity_poly.pdbx_strand_id
1 'polypeptide(L)'
;MPVKRKRAPRRPKDGALPGPGPDPGDDDLSLTGARGYEAFGRVMAALATEVDFIESCRDLTWWRGADHSWHIEWRDGPYASEVAALLSGHVRASGGPLVTETGPGGAGSAVLDVMGVRFELRAIDPMGRATLRARSGFWRLSEALDTTRRTNTRHPWEELLGG
;
A
#
# COMPACT_ATOMS: atom_id res chain seq x y z
N MET A 1 -42.45 29.10 -60.94
CA MET A 1 -42.97 30.26 -60.17
C MET A 1 -42.23 30.34 -58.84
N PRO A 2 -41.51 31.45 -58.54
CA PRO A 2 -40.73 31.61 -57.32
C PRO A 2 -41.56 32.38 -56.27
N VAL A 3 -41.64 31.85 -55.04
CA VAL A 3 -42.27 32.57 -53.91
C VAL A 3 -41.19 33.10 -52.96
N LYS A 4 -41.00 34.42 -53.05
CA LYS A 4 -40.30 35.27 -52.08
C LYS A 4 -40.82 35.01 -50.67
N ARG A 5 -39.95 34.64 -49.73
CA ARG A 5 -40.19 34.83 -48.30
C ARG A 5 -39.18 35.82 -47.72
N LYS A 6 -39.75 36.85 -47.10
CA LYS A 6 -39.14 38.05 -46.53
C LYS A 6 -38.10 37.69 -45.45
N ARG A 7 -36.92 38.28 -45.55
CA ARG A 7 -36.01 38.45 -44.39
C ARG A 7 -36.55 39.58 -43.53
N ALA A 8 -36.71 39.33 -42.24
CA ALA A 8 -36.88 40.34 -41.19
C ALA A 8 -35.75 40.17 -40.17
N PRO A 9 -35.33 41.25 -39.49
CA PRO A 9 -33.96 41.42 -39.04
C PRO A 9 -33.63 40.69 -37.74
N ARG A 10 -32.34 40.39 -37.58
CA ARG A 10 -31.72 39.88 -36.36
C ARG A 10 -32.06 40.79 -35.18
N ARG A 11 -32.69 40.23 -34.16
CA ARG A 11 -32.74 40.84 -32.82
C ARG A 11 -31.39 40.57 -32.13
N PRO A 12 -30.69 41.58 -31.60
CA PRO A 12 -29.50 41.34 -30.79
C PRO A 12 -29.93 40.64 -29.50
N LYS A 13 -29.28 39.51 -29.17
CA LYS A 13 -29.31 38.94 -27.83
C LYS A 13 -28.13 39.53 -27.08
N ASP A 14 -28.27 40.78 -26.66
CA ASP A 14 -27.44 41.32 -25.57
C ASP A 14 -27.82 40.60 -24.28
N GLY A 15 -26.81 40.11 -23.57
CA GLY A 15 -26.97 39.32 -22.36
C GLY A 15 -26.63 37.84 -22.54
N ALA A 16 -25.61 37.50 -23.34
CA ALA A 16 -24.79 36.35 -23.00
C ALA A 16 -23.93 36.77 -21.81
N LEU A 17 -24.43 36.55 -20.60
CA LEU A 17 -23.55 36.35 -19.46
C LEU A 17 -22.55 35.26 -19.88
N PRO A 18 -21.22 35.49 -19.79
CA PRO A 18 -20.31 34.36 -19.85
C PRO A 18 -20.75 33.45 -18.70
N GLY A 19 -21.28 32.27 -19.06
CA GLY A 19 -21.43 31.20 -18.07
C GLY A 19 -20.08 31.04 -17.38
N PRO A 20 -20.08 30.69 -16.07
CA PRO A 20 -18.82 30.50 -15.37
C PRO A 20 -18.00 29.53 -16.23
N GLY A 21 -16.83 30.00 -16.69
CA GLY A 21 -15.88 29.11 -17.34
C GLY A 21 -15.59 27.94 -16.39
N PRO A 22 -15.10 26.80 -16.90
CA PRO A 22 -14.68 25.70 -16.03
C PRO A 22 -13.77 26.30 -14.96
N ASP A 23 -14.17 26.11 -13.70
CA ASP A 23 -13.45 26.64 -12.56
C ASP A 23 -12.08 25.97 -12.55
N PRO A 24 -10.96 26.69 -12.76
CA PRO A 24 -9.65 26.09 -12.90
C PRO A 24 -9.23 25.27 -11.68
N GLY A 25 -9.90 25.42 -10.54
CA GLY A 25 -9.68 24.62 -9.32
C GLY A 25 -10.29 23.21 -9.37
N ASP A 26 -11.41 22.99 -10.06
CA ASP A 26 -12.07 21.68 -10.10
C ASP A 26 -11.34 20.69 -11.03
N ASP A 27 -10.77 21.21 -12.12
CA ASP A 27 -9.98 20.41 -13.06
C ASP A 27 -8.64 19.94 -12.44
N ASP A 28 -8.00 20.77 -11.61
CA ASP A 28 -6.72 20.43 -10.96
C ASP A 28 -6.88 19.38 -9.87
N LEU A 29 -7.95 19.46 -9.07
CA LEU A 29 -8.33 18.43 -8.10
C LEU A 29 -8.72 17.12 -8.79
N SER A 30 -9.42 17.20 -9.92
CA SER A 30 -9.82 16.04 -10.73
C SER A 30 -8.61 15.35 -11.37
N LEU A 31 -7.63 16.11 -11.87
CA LEU A 31 -6.37 15.60 -12.41
C LEU A 31 -5.50 14.97 -11.32
N THR A 32 -5.48 15.57 -10.13
CA THR A 32 -4.80 15.00 -8.95
C THR A 32 -5.45 13.68 -8.53
N GLY A 33 -6.78 13.60 -8.58
CA GLY A 33 -7.53 12.38 -8.37
C GLY A 33 -7.22 11.29 -9.41
N ALA A 34 -7.27 11.64 -10.70
CA ALA A 34 -6.96 10.72 -11.79
C ALA A 34 -5.53 10.15 -11.70
N ARG A 35 -4.53 11.01 -11.43
CA ARG A 35 -3.15 10.58 -11.17
C ARG A 35 -3.04 9.68 -9.95
N GLY A 36 -3.78 10.00 -8.89
CA GLY A 36 -3.87 9.17 -7.68
C GLY A 36 -4.30 7.73 -7.96
N TYR A 37 -5.36 7.56 -8.77
CA TYR A 37 -5.84 6.23 -9.14
C TYR A 37 -4.95 5.53 -10.18
N GLU A 38 -4.34 6.28 -11.10
CA GLU A 38 -3.37 5.71 -12.05
C GLU A 38 -2.13 5.14 -11.32
N ALA A 39 -1.55 5.92 -10.40
CA ALA A 39 -0.42 5.48 -9.60
C ALA A 39 -0.77 4.22 -8.80
N PHE A 40 -1.97 4.19 -8.20
CA PHE A 40 -2.46 3.03 -7.47
C PHE A 40 -2.62 1.80 -8.37
N GLY A 41 -3.22 1.95 -9.55
CA GLY A 41 -3.38 0.87 -10.51
C GLY A 41 -2.03 0.28 -10.94
N ARG A 42 -1.01 1.11 -11.16
CA ARG A 42 0.35 0.66 -11.49
C ARG A 42 1.01 -0.10 -10.35
N VAL A 43 0.87 0.38 -9.11
CA VAL A 43 1.39 -0.32 -7.92
C VAL A 43 0.71 -1.68 -7.76
N MET A 44 -0.62 -1.73 -7.81
CA MET A 44 -1.33 -3.01 -7.67
C MET A 44 -1.03 -3.98 -8.82
N ALA A 45 -0.85 -3.48 -10.05
CA ALA A 45 -0.43 -4.32 -11.18
C ALA A 45 0.96 -4.91 -10.95
N ALA A 46 1.91 -4.13 -10.42
CA ALA A 46 3.25 -4.63 -10.08
C ALA A 46 3.22 -5.64 -8.93
N LEU A 47 2.38 -5.45 -7.91
CA LEU A 47 2.22 -6.45 -6.84
C LEU A 47 1.55 -7.73 -7.36
N ALA A 48 0.61 -7.61 -8.30
CA ALA A 48 -0.07 -8.77 -8.87
C ALA A 48 0.83 -9.66 -9.74
N THR A 49 1.94 -9.13 -10.26
CA THR A 49 2.95 -9.96 -10.96
C THR A 49 3.84 -10.77 -10.02
N GLU A 50 3.81 -10.45 -8.73
CA GLU A 50 4.68 -11.04 -7.71
C GLU A 50 3.94 -12.11 -6.92
N VAL A 51 3.97 -13.34 -7.45
CA VAL A 51 3.27 -14.49 -6.90
C VAL A 51 3.69 -14.74 -5.44
N ASP A 52 5.00 -14.68 -5.15
CA ASP A 52 5.53 -14.90 -3.80
C ASP A 52 5.01 -13.86 -2.79
N PHE A 53 4.81 -12.61 -3.21
CA PHE A 53 4.21 -11.57 -2.36
C PHE A 53 2.75 -11.90 -2.06
N ILE A 54 1.95 -12.20 -3.09
CA ILE A 54 0.50 -12.46 -2.94
C ILE A 54 0.24 -13.71 -2.11
N GLU A 55 1.02 -14.77 -2.29
CA GLU A 55 0.83 -16.02 -1.55
C GLU A 55 1.29 -15.95 -0.09
N SER A 56 2.29 -15.12 0.21
CA SER A 56 2.85 -15.00 1.56
C SER A 56 2.12 -13.99 2.45
N CYS A 57 1.41 -13.02 1.86
CA CYS A 57 0.65 -12.02 2.60
C CYS A 57 -0.69 -12.56 3.08
N ARG A 58 -0.96 -12.39 4.38
CA ARG A 58 -2.30 -12.46 4.94
C ARG A 58 -2.92 -11.07 5.02
N ASP A 59 -4.25 -11.02 4.95
CA ASP A 59 -5.03 -9.80 5.23
C ASP A 59 -4.54 -8.57 4.44
N LEU A 60 -4.14 -8.74 3.17
CA LEU A 60 -3.74 -7.62 2.31
C LEU A 60 -4.92 -6.67 2.12
N THR A 61 -4.71 -5.41 2.50
CA THR A 61 -5.72 -4.35 2.42
C THR A 61 -5.09 -3.06 1.93
N TRP A 62 -5.93 -2.20 1.34
CA TRP A 62 -5.52 -0.87 0.90
C TRP A 62 -6.66 0.12 1.09
N TRP A 63 -6.31 1.37 1.37
CA TRP A 63 -7.29 2.45 1.50
C TRP A 63 -6.66 3.80 1.16
N ARG A 64 -7.53 4.77 0.88
CA ARG A 64 -7.14 6.16 0.63
C ARG A 64 -7.13 6.92 1.96
N GLY A 65 -6.00 7.56 2.27
CA GLY A 65 -5.86 8.47 3.41
C GLY A 65 -6.55 9.81 3.16
N ALA A 66 -6.82 10.54 4.24
CA ALA A 66 -7.40 11.90 4.17
C ALA A 66 -6.44 12.92 3.54
N ASP A 67 -5.15 12.63 3.54
CA ASP A 67 -4.07 13.40 2.94
C ASP A 67 -3.87 13.08 1.45
N HIS A 68 -4.78 12.32 0.84
CA HIS A 68 -4.60 11.83 -0.51
C HIS A 68 -3.30 11.01 -0.66
N SER A 69 -2.91 10.25 0.37
CA SER A 69 -1.96 9.15 0.25
C SER A 69 -2.69 7.81 0.11
N TRP A 70 -1.99 6.81 -0.42
CA TRP A 70 -2.47 5.43 -0.45
C TRP A 70 -1.77 4.64 0.63
N HIS A 71 -2.53 3.88 1.41
CA HIS A 71 -1.97 2.95 2.37
C HIS A 71 -2.16 1.54 1.85
N ILE A 72 -1.11 0.73 1.94
CA ILE A 72 -1.13 -0.70 1.63
C ILE A 72 -0.60 -1.42 2.87
N GLU A 73 -1.44 -2.26 3.45
CA GLU A 73 -1.12 -3.00 4.65
C GLU A 73 -1.32 -4.49 4.43
N TRP A 74 -0.40 -5.29 4.96
CA TRP A 74 -0.51 -6.74 4.97
C TRP A 74 -0.01 -7.28 6.30
N ARG A 75 -0.42 -8.51 6.60
CA ARG A 75 0.06 -9.30 7.74
C ARG A 75 0.91 -10.46 7.24
N ASP A 76 1.89 -10.87 8.04
CA ASP A 76 2.87 -11.88 7.64
C ASP A 76 3.60 -11.45 6.35
N GLY A 77 4.28 -12.37 5.65
CA GLY A 77 4.93 -12.04 4.39
C GLY A 77 6.16 -11.13 4.51
N PRO A 78 6.58 -10.47 3.41
CA PRO A 78 7.85 -9.75 3.30
C PRO A 78 7.89 -8.46 4.12
N TYR A 79 9.10 -7.96 4.33
CA TYR A 79 9.33 -6.66 4.95
C TYR A 79 8.84 -5.52 4.04
N ALA A 80 8.38 -4.42 4.64
CA ALA A 80 7.95 -3.26 3.88
C ALA A 80 9.08 -2.68 2.99
N SER A 81 10.34 -2.77 3.43
CA SER A 81 11.51 -2.39 2.62
C SER A 81 11.74 -3.30 1.41
N GLU A 82 11.45 -4.60 1.51
CA GLU A 82 11.59 -5.53 0.38
C GLU A 82 10.54 -5.24 -0.69
N VAL A 83 9.31 -4.98 -0.26
CA VAL A 83 8.21 -4.57 -1.16
C VAL A 83 8.49 -3.20 -1.78
N ALA A 84 9.08 -2.27 -1.03
CA ALA A 84 9.52 -0.97 -1.55
C ALA A 84 10.57 -1.12 -2.67
N ALA A 85 11.60 -1.94 -2.44
CA ALA A 85 12.63 -2.21 -3.43
C ALA A 85 12.05 -2.92 -4.69
N LEU A 86 11.13 -3.87 -4.47
CA LEU A 86 10.41 -4.57 -5.54
C LEU A 86 9.63 -3.58 -6.41
N LEU A 87 8.87 -2.67 -5.80
CA LEU A 87 8.07 -1.68 -6.53
C LEU A 87 8.94 -0.71 -7.31
N SER A 88 10.08 -0.28 -6.75
CA SER A 88 11.08 0.51 -7.46
C SER A 88 11.66 -0.20 -8.69
N GLY A 89 11.71 -1.53 -8.66
CA GLY A 89 12.11 -2.39 -9.78
C GLY A 89 11.05 -2.52 -10.88
N HIS A 90 9.77 -2.61 -10.51
CA HIS A 90 8.70 -3.01 -11.42
C HIS A 90 7.83 -1.87 -11.94
N VAL A 91 7.64 -0.81 -11.15
CA VAL A 91 6.82 0.33 -11.55
C VAL A 91 7.68 1.32 -12.35
N ARG A 92 7.67 1.15 -13.68
CA ARG A 92 8.47 1.94 -14.62
C ARG A 92 7.63 2.56 -15.74
N ALA A 93 8.14 3.64 -16.32
CA ALA A 93 7.68 4.20 -17.60
C ALA A 93 8.77 4.02 -18.67
N SER A 94 8.42 4.25 -19.93
CA SER A 94 9.38 4.25 -21.04
C SER A 94 10.56 5.22 -20.85
N GLY A 95 10.42 6.23 -19.98
CA GLY A 95 11.44 7.22 -19.65
C GLY A 95 12.24 6.98 -18.36
N GLY A 96 11.97 5.90 -17.62
CA GLY A 96 12.70 5.60 -16.37
C GLY A 96 11.82 5.17 -15.19
N PRO A 97 12.40 5.06 -13.98
CA PRO A 97 11.66 4.69 -12.77
C PRO A 97 10.63 5.76 -12.42
N LEU A 98 9.44 5.31 -12.00
CA LEU A 98 8.35 6.20 -11.55
C LEU A 98 8.24 6.27 -10.03
N VAL A 99 9.05 5.49 -9.32
CA VAL A 99 9.04 5.35 -7.87
C VAL A 99 10.27 6.02 -7.29
N THR A 100 10.07 6.78 -6.21
CA THR A 100 11.13 7.35 -5.39
C THR A 100 10.89 6.95 -3.94
N GLU A 101 11.85 6.31 -3.28
CA GLU A 101 11.74 6.00 -1.87
C GLU A 101 11.86 7.27 -1.02
N THR A 102 10.91 7.49 -0.12
CA THR A 102 10.87 8.66 0.76
C THR A 102 11.46 8.30 2.12
N GLY A 103 12.79 8.22 2.17
CA GLY A 103 13.54 7.89 3.39
C GLY A 103 13.82 6.39 3.58
N PRO A 104 14.53 6.00 4.65
CA PRO A 104 14.92 4.60 4.86
C PRO A 104 13.70 3.75 5.21
N GLY A 105 13.36 2.80 4.33
CA GLY A 105 12.39 1.76 4.61
C GLY A 105 12.88 0.80 5.70
N GLY A 106 11.96 0.34 6.55
CA GLY A 106 12.22 -0.63 7.60
C GLY A 106 11.40 -1.90 7.44
N ALA A 107 11.57 -2.81 8.40
CA ALA A 107 10.87 -4.10 8.40
C ALA A 107 9.34 -3.95 8.36
N GLY A 108 8.78 -3.04 9.18
CA GLY A 108 7.33 -2.87 9.34
C GLY A 108 6.73 -1.71 8.55
N SER A 109 7.54 -0.80 8.02
CA SER A 109 7.04 0.36 7.27
C SER A 109 8.01 0.89 6.24
N ALA A 110 7.50 1.29 5.09
CA ALA A 110 8.24 2.02 4.07
C ALA A 110 7.33 3.05 3.40
N VAL A 111 7.93 4.10 2.84
CA VAL A 111 7.20 5.17 2.17
C VAL A 111 7.76 5.38 0.79
N LEU A 112 6.88 5.43 -0.20
CA LEU A 112 7.22 5.66 -1.59
C LEU A 112 6.48 6.89 -2.12
N ASP A 113 7.09 7.59 -3.07
CA ASP A 113 6.40 8.48 -3.98
C ASP A 113 6.32 7.79 -5.34
N VAL A 114 5.11 7.65 -5.88
CA VAL A 114 4.86 7.08 -7.21
C VAL A 114 4.12 8.10 -8.03
N MET A 115 4.77 8.65 -9.06
CA MET A 115 4.19 9.68 -9.92
C MET A 115 3.70 10.94 -9.15
N GLY A 116 4.37 11.30 -8.04
CA GLY A 116 3.96 12.41 -7.18
C GLY A 116 2.85 12.06 -6.18
N VAL A 117 2.51 10.78 -6.04
CA VAL A 117 1.51 10.28 -5.11
C VAL A 117 2.20 9.48 -4.02
N ARG A 118 1.95 9.83 -2.76
CA ARG A 118 2.51 9.15 -1.60
C ARG A 118 1.85 7.79 -1.36
N PHE A 119 2.67 6.78 -1.13
CA PHE A 119 2.28 5.44 -0.70
C PHE A 119 2.95 5.10 0.63
N GLU A 120 2.14 4.63 1.58
CA GLU A 120 2.61 4.12 2.87
C GLU A 120 2.41 2.61 2.91
N LEU A 121 3.51 1.88 2.97
CA LEU A 121 3.55 0.44 3.05
C LEU A 121 3.67 0.02 4.51
N ARG A 122 2.82 -0.91 4.96
CA ARG A 122 2.82 -1.41 6.35
C ARG A 122 2.80 -2.93 6.37
N ALA A 123 3.86 -3.51 6.92
CA ALA A 123 3.95 -4.94 7.18
C ALA A 123 3.69 -5.20 8.67
N ILE A 124 2.59 -5.88 8.98
CA ILE A 124 2.22 -6.26 10.34
C ILE A 124 2.74 -7.67 10.62
N ASP A 125 3.63 -7.79 11.60
CA ASP A 125 4.34 -9.04 11.90
C ASP A 125 5.01 -9.68 10.66
N PRO A 126 5.90 -8.96 9.95
CA PRO A 126 6.57 -9.53 8.79
C PRO A 126 7.35 -10.78 9.20
N MET A 127 7.31 -11.81 8.34
CA MET A 127 7.88 -13.14 8.59
C MET A 127 7.24 -13.93 9.76
N GLY A 128 6.07 -13.52 10.28
CA GLY A 128 5.31 -14.26 11.32
C GLY A 128 6.03 -14.42 12.66
N ARG A 129 6.95 -13.49 12.97
CA ARG A 129 7.88 -13.60 14.11
C ARG A 129 7.26 -13.22 15.44
N ALA A 130 6.21 -12.41 15.49
CA ALA A 130 5.51 -12.02 16.71
C ALA A 130 4.73 -13.21 17.27
N THR A 131 4.17 -14.06 16.41
CA THR A 131 3.57 -15.34 16.84
C THR A 131 4.62 -16.28 17.46
N LEU A 132 5.84 -16.30 16.92
CA LEU A 132 6.96 -17.06 17.49
C LEU A 132 7.47 -16.46 18.83
N ARG A 133 7.55 -15.13 18.94
CA ARG A 133 7.92 -14.43 20.19
C ARG A 133 6.83 -14.50 21.26
N ALA A 134 5.57 -14.63 20.89
CA ALA A 134 4.48 -14.89 21.84
C ALA A 134 4.55 -16.34 22.37
N ARG A 135 5.01 -17.30 21.56
CA ARG A 135 5.23 -18.70 21.97
C ARG A 135 6.49 -18.93 22.81
N SER A 136 7.44 -17.98 22.88
CA SER A 136 8.65 -18.14 23.70
C SER A 136 8.41 -18.06 25.22
N GLY A 137 7.16 -17.91 25.68
CA GLY A 137 6.77 -18.15 27.07
C GLY A 137 6.63 -19.63 27.46
N PHE A 138 6.51 -20.55 26.50
CA PHE A 138 6.23 -21.97 26.77
C PHE A 138 7.46 -22.89 26.67
N TRP A 139 8.59 -22.43 26.16
CA TRP A 139 9.79 -23.25 25.99
C TRP A 139 11.01 -22.56 26.61
N ARG A 140 11.12 -22.62 27.93
CA ARG A 140 12.40 -22.40 28.62
C ARG A 140 13.30 -23.62 28.47
N LEU A 141 13.63 -23.97 27.22
CA LEU A 141 14.60 -25.03 26.90
C LEU A 141 15.96 -24.77 27.55
N SER A 142 16.35 -23.50 27.74
CA SER A 142 17.55 -23.11 28.47
C SER A 142 17.48 -23.43 29.97
N GLU A 143 16.30 -23.39 30.58
CA GLU A 143 16.10 -23.73 32.00
C GLU A 143 15.98 -25.25 32.20
N ALA A 144 15.48 -25.98 31.19
CA ALA A 144 15.45 -27.44 31.16
C ALA A 144 16.82 -28.08 30.86
N LEU A 145 17.72 -27.36 30.18
CA LEU A 145 19.09 -27.81 29.86
C LEU A 145 20.14 -27.33 30.88
N ASP A 146 19.74 -26.55 31.89
CA ASP A 146 20.64 -26.13 32.96
C ASP A 146 20.87 -27.28 33.95
N THR A 147 21.85 -28.13 33.62
CA THR A 147 22.29 -29.25 34.46
C THR A 147 23.16 -28.81 35.64
N THR A 148 23.43 -27.51 35.79
CA THR A 148 24.30 -27.00 36.87
C THR A 148 23.56 -26.84 38.20
N ARG A 149 22.22 -26.84 38.19
CA ARG A 149 21.40 -26.90 39.41
C ARG A 149 21.25 -28.34 39.89
N ARG A 150 22.08 -28.73 40.87
CA ARG A 150 21.76 -29.87 41.75
C ARG A 150 20.56 -29.51 42.62
N THR A 151 19.37 -29.87 42.18
CA THR A 151 18.18 -29.91 43.02
C THR A 151 17.51 -31.26 42.89
N ASN A 152 17.43 -31.93 44.03
CA ASN A 152 16.74 -33.19 44.30
C ASN A 152 15.22 -33.00 44.11
N THR A 153 14.81 -32.89 42.86
CA THR A 153 13.41 -32.79 42.43
C THR A 153 13.34 -33.50 41.09
N ARG A 154 12.44 -34.48 40.99
CA ARG A 154 12.20 -35.29 39.79
C ARG A 154 12.15 -34.40 38.57
N HIS A 155 12.83 -34.84 37.52
CA HIS A 155 12.90 -34.02 36.33
C HIS A 155 11.54 -34.02 35.63
N PRO A 156 11.10 -32.89 35.06
CA PRO A 156 9.78 -32.78 34.41
C PRO A 156 9.53 -33.78 33.27
N TRP A 157 10.57 -34.37 32.71
CA TRP A 157 10.48 -35.40 31.68
C TRP A 157 10.16 -36.81 32.24
N GLU A 158 10.39 -37.06 33.54
CA GLU A 158 10.02 -38.31 34.20
C GLU A 158 8.50 -38.45 34.36
N GLU A 159 7.77 -37.33 34.49
CA GLU A 159 6.29 -37.32 34.52
C GLU A 159 5.67 -37.57 33.14
N LEU A 160 6.38 -37.26 32.05
CA LEU A 160 5.90 -37.44 30.68
C LEU A 160 6.02 -38.88 30.17
N LEU A 161 6.89 -39.70 30.77
CA LEU A 161 7.12 -41.09 30.36
C LEU A 161 6.37 -42.12 31.24
N GLY A 162 5.50 -41.65 32.14
CA GLY A 162 4.60 -42.51 32.91
C GLY A 162 5.30 -43.33 33.99
N GLY A 163 5.85 -42.65 35.00
CA GLY A 163 6.18 -43.25 36.29
C GLY A 163 4.99 -43.27 37.23
#